data_AF-A0A835GT75-F1
#
_entry.id   AF-A0A835GT75-F1
#
_cell.length_a   1.000
_cell.length_b   1.000
_cell.length_c   1.000
_cell.angle_alpha   90.00
_cell.angle_beta   90.00
_cell.angle_gamma   90.00
#
_symmetry.space_group_name_H-M   'P 1'
#
loop_
_entity.id
_entity.type
_entity.pdbx_description
1 polymer ?
#
loop_
_entity_poly.entity_id
_entity_poly.type
_entity_poly.pdbx_seq_one_letter_code
_entity_poly.pdbx_strand_id
1 'polypeptide(L)'
;MFQAEALERERIRIKSGKEMQDARQRLQEQEMQKLVEQRRREKIEDQKARERVRAQIEADKQARKLAAGGQPPVVVAPAAVVPPPSAPAPKVSYEQARIQIRLPDGKALAHTFGAKEQLAAVRLYLQMNAAEYAQQDNFKMMTTFPKKIFTSEDYDKPLDLLGLVPSAVIIVSRGPQLGYGFRRKCSIPAHVKPTQKGKKEKEILGTSNKYFKRKPK
;
A
#
# COMPACT_ATOMS: atom_id res chain seq x y z
N MET A 1 7.97 -82.67 -9.59
CA MET A 1 7.90 -81.76 -8.43
C MET A 1 8.55 -80.40 -8.69
N PHE A 2 9.77 -80.33 -9.27
CA PHE A 2 10.48 -79.06 -9.52
C PHE A 2 9.74 -78.00 -10.39
N GLN A 3 8.96 -78.40 -11.39
CA GLN A 3 8.22 -77.43 -12.24
C GLN A 3 7.08 -76.71 -11.49
N ALA A 4 6.43 -77.38 -10.55
CA ALA A 4 5.39 -76.75 -9.74
C ALA A 4 5.98 -75.69 -8.79
N GLU A 5 7.13 -75.99 -8.18
CA GLU A 5 7.85 -75.07 -7.30
C GLU A 5 8.36 -73.83 -8.06
N ALA A 6 8.86 -74.00 -9.29
CA ALA A 6 9.28 -72.89 -10.15
C ALA A 6 8.10 -71.97 -10.52
N LEU A 7 6.95 -72.53 -10.87
CA LEU A 7 5.73 -71.78 -11.16
C LEU A 7 5.21 -71.02 -9.92
N GLU A 8 5.35 -71.61 -8.74
CA GLU A 8 4.91 -71.00 -7.49
C GLU A 8 5.80 -69.82 -7.08
N ARG A 9 7.13 -69.95 -7.24
CA ARG A 9 8.09 -68.85 -7.04
C ARG A 9 7.85 -67.70 -8.02
N GLU A 10 7.60 -67.99 -9.29
CA GLU A 10 7.29 -66.96 -10.30
C GLU A 10 5.97 -66.25 -9.98
N ARG A 11 4.95 -66.99 -9.51
CA ARG A 11 3.69 -66.39 -9.04
C ARG A 11 3.89 -65.48 -7.83
N ILE A 12 4.75 -65.84 -6.89
CA ILE A 12 5.05 -65.01 -5.71
C ILE A 12 5.71 -63.70 -6.14
N ARG A 13 6.67 -63.73 -7.07
CA ARG A 13 7.32 -62.51 -7.60
C ARG A 13 6.32 -61.55 -8.26
N ILE A 14 5.40 -62.08 -9.06
CA ILE A 14 4.36 -61.28 -9.73
C ILE A 14 3.40 -60.70 -8.68
N LYS A 15 2.99 -61.49 -7.69
CA LYS A 15 2.12 -61.03 -6.59
C LYS A 15 2.80 -59.94 -5.77
N SER A 16 4.06 -60.11 -5.36
CA SER A 16 4.78 -59.11 -4.57
C SER A 16 4.99 -57.81 -5.34
N GLY A 17 5.22 -57.88 -6.66
CA GLY A 17 5.29 -56.69 -7.51
C GLY A 17 3.96 -55.94 -7.60
N LYS A 18 2.85 -56.67 -7.74
CA LYS A 18 1.49 -56.10 -7.73
C LYS A 18 1.12 -55.50 -6.38
N GLU A 19 1.44 -56.18 -5.27
CA GLU A 19 1.19 -55.68 -3.92
C GLU A 19 1.99 -54.40 -3.64
N MET A 20 3.23 -54.29 -4.11
CA MET A 20 4.02 -53.07 -3.96
C MET A 20 3.42 -51.90 -4.76
N GLN A 21 2.88 -52.16 -5.95
CA GLN A 21 2.20 -51.14 -6.76
C GLN A 21 0.87 -50.71 -6.13
N ASP A 22 0.05 -51.65 -5.68
CA ASP A 22 -1.23 -51.39 -5.00
C ASP A 22 -1.01 -50.64 -3.68
N ALA A 23 0.01 -51.01 -2.89
CA ALA A 23 0.36 -50.29 -1.66
C ALA A 23 0.75 -48.83 -1.94
N ARG A 24 1.50 -48.55 -3.01
CA ARG A 24 1.84 -47.17 -3.42
C ARG A 24 0.61 -46.39 -3.88
N GLN A 25 -0.27 -47.00 -4.66
CA GLN A 25 -1.51 -46.36 -5.12
C GLN A 25 -2.42 -46.01 -3.95
N ARG A 26 -2.62 -46.95 -3.00
CA ARG A 26 -3.43 -46.71 -1.80
C ARG A 26 -2.89 -45.57 -0.93
N LEU A 27 -1.58 -45.45 -0.78
CA LEU A 27 -0.98 -44.33 -0.05
C LEU A 27 -1.26 -43.00 -0.75
N GLN A 28 -1.06 -42.93 -2.08
CA GLN A 28 -1.35 -41.72 -2.86
C GLN A 28 -2.83 -41.34 -2.82
N GLU A 29 -3.73 -42.31 -2.91
CA GLU A 29 -5.18 -42.10 -2.80
C GLU A 29 -5.58 -41.58 -1.41
N GLN A 30 -5.01 -42.14 -0.33
CA GLN A 30 -5.25 -41.67 1.03
C GLN A 30 -4.77 -40.24 1.25
N GLU A 31 -3.61 -39.87 0.70
CA GLU A 31 -3.09 -38.50 0.77
C GLU A 31 -4.00 -37.52 0.00
N MET A 32 -4.40 -37.90 -1.21
CA MET A 32 -5.32 -37.10 -2.02
C MET A 32 -6.69 -36.94 -1.35
N GLN A 33 -7.23 -38.02 -0.78
CA GLN A 33 -8.51 -38.00 -0.08
C GLN A 33 -8.47 -37.10 1.16
N LYS A 34 -7.39 -37.14 1.96
CA LYS A 34 -7.19 -36.25 3.10
C LYS A 34 -7.14 -34.78 2.68
N LEU A 35 -6.46 -34.46 1.58
CA LEU A 35 -6.38 -33.09 1.08
C LEU A 35 -7.75 -32.56 0.59
N VAL A 36 -8.54 -33.42 -0.06
CA VAL A 36 -9.90 -33.07 -0.51
C VAL A 36 -10.82 -32.88 0.69
N GLU A 37 -10.72 -33.75 1.70
CA GLU A 37 -11.54 -33.65 2.91
C GLU A 37 -11.23 -32.38 3.71
N GLN A 38 -9.95 -32.03 3.87
CA GLN A 38 -9.55 -30.77 4.52
C GLN A 38 -10.13 -29.55 3.80
N ARG A 39 -9.97 -29.48 2.47
CA ARG A 39 -10.56 -28.39 1.68
C ARG A 39 -12.09 -28.36 1.74
N ARG A 40 -12.75 -29.51 1.89
CA ARG A 40 -14.21 -29.57 2.03
C ARG A 40 -14.65 -29.09 3.41
N ARG A 41 -13.95 -29.48 4.47
CA ARG A 41 -14.21 -29.03 5.85
C ARG A 41 -14.07 -27.52 5.97
N GLU A 42 -12.96 -26.95 5.48
CA GLU A 42 -12.73 -25.50 5.49
C GLU A 42 -13.84 -24.73 4.76
N LYS A 43 -14.27 -25.21 3.58
CA LYS A 43 -15.37 -24.61 2.82
C LYS A 43 -16.72 -24.67 3.56
N ILE A 44 -16.97 -25.73 4.33
CA ILE A 44 -18.22 -25.86 5.11
C ILE A 44 -18.18 -24.93 6.32
N GLU A 45 -17.03 -24.80 6.98
CA GLU A 45 -16.85 -23.91 8.13
C GLU A 45 -16.96 -22.44 7.72
N ASP A 46 -16.37 -22.04 6.59
CA ASP A 46 -16.49 -20.69 6.04
C ASP A 46 -17.94 -20.34 5.66
N GLN A 47 -18.64 -21.26 4.99
CA GLN A 47 -20.06 -21.09 4.68
C GLN A 47 -20.91 -20.94 5.95
N LYS A 48 -20.68 -21.78 6.95
CA LYS A 48 -21.39 -21.72 8.24
C LYS A 48 -21.10 -20.42 9.00
N ALA A 49 -19.86 -19.92 8.94
CA ALA A 49 -19.52 -18.62 9.52
C ALA A 49 -20.25 -17.47 8.81
N ARG A 50 -20.26 -17.50 7.47
CA ARG A 50 -20.97 -16.52 6.65
C ARG A 50 -22.49 -16.53 6.88
N GLU A 51 -23.08 -17.71 7.04
CA GLU A 51 -24.50 -17.87 7.38
C GLU A 51 -24.82 -17.33 8.78
N ARG A 52 -23.96 -17.57 9.78
CA ARG A 52 -24.13 -17.00 11.13
C ARG A 52 -24.11 -15.46 11.11
N VAL A 53 -23.17 -14.87 10.37
CA VAL A 53 -23.10 -13.41 10.21
C VAL A 53 -24.35 -12.89 9.51
N ARG A 54 -24.79 -13.56 8.44
CA ARG A 54 -26.01 -13.18 7.72
C ARG A 54 -27.25 -13.24 8.61
N ALA A 55 -27.39 -14.29 9.42
CA ALA A 55 -28.50 -14.44 10.36
C ALA A 55 -28.48 -13.36 11.46
N GLN A 56 -27.30 -13.00 11.98
CA GLN A 56 -27.16 -11.90 12.95
C GLN A 56 -27.56 -10.56 12.36
N ILE A 57 -27.14 -10.26 11.12
CA ILE A 57 -27.51 -9.03 10.42
C ILE A 57 -29.02 -8.99 10.15
N GLU A 58 -29.62 -10.12 9.78
CA GLU A 58 -31.06 -10.18 9.53
C GLU A 58 -31.87 -10.01 10.83
N ALA A 59 -31.46 -10.65 11.92
CA ALA A 59 -32.07 -10.48 13.23
C ALA A 59 -31.99 -9.02 13.72
N ASP A 60 -30.81 -8.38 13.61
CA ASP A 60 -30.63 -6.97 13.96
C ASP A 60 -31.48 -6.04 13.07
N LYS A 61 -31.50 -6.31 11.76
CA LYS A 61 -32.30 -5.56 10.80
C LYS A 61 -33.80 -5.69 11.06
N GLN A 62 -34.27 -6.88 11.42
CA GLN A 62 -35.68 -7.11 11.77
C GLN A 62 -36.02 -6.45 13.11
N ALA A 63 -35.18 -6.56 14.14
CA ALA A 63 -35.36 -5.89 15.42
C ALA A 63 -35.41 -4.36 15.27
N ARG A 64 -34.51 -3.79 14.47
CA ARG A 64 -34.51 -2.35 14.15
C ARG A 64 -35.74 -1.93 13.36
N LYS A 65 -36.21 -2.76 12.42
CA LYS A 65 -37.43 -2.48 11.63
C LYS A 65 -38.69 -2.51 12.51
N LEU A 66 -38.76 -3.41 13.48
CA LEU A 66 -39.86 -3.50 14.44
C LEU A 66 -39.82 -2.35 15.46
N ALA A 67 -38.64 -1.96 15.94
CA ALA A 67 -38.46 -0.83 16.86
C ALA A 67 -38.67 0.54 16.17
N ALA A 68 -38.33 0.68 14.89
CA ALA A 68 -38.54 1.90 14.11
C ALA A 68 -39.99 2.09 13.61
N GLY A 69 -40.88 1.13 13.86
CA GLY A 69 -42.31 1.25 13.57
C GLY A 69 -43.10 2.12 14.57
N GLY A 70 -42.43 2.74 15.56
CA GLY A 70 -43.10 3.41 16.69
C GLY A 70 -42.81 4.89 16.93
N GLN A 71 -41.76 5.50 16.38
CA GLN A 71 -41.51 6.94 16.56
C GLN A 71 -40.79 7.55 15.36
N PRO A 72 -41.31 8.64 14.75
CA PRO A 72 -40.54 9.44 13.80
C PRO A 72 -39.41 10.16 14.55
N PRO A 73 -38.22 10.31 13.98
CA PRO A 73 -37.25 11.24 14.53
C PRO A 73 -37.83 12.65 14.34
N VAL A 74 -38.14 13.30 15.47
CA VAL A 74 -38.44 14.73 15.53
C VAL A 74 -37.28 15.49 14.87
N VAL A 75 -37.56 15.99 13.68
CA VAL A 75 -36.79 17.03 13.01
C VAL A 75 -37.02 18.34 13.76
N VAL A 76 -36.24 18.58 14.81
CA VAL A 76 -36.11 19.92 15.37
C VAL A 76 -35.18 20.73 14.47
N ALA A 77 -35.77 21.64 13.71
CA ALA A 77 -35.05 22.75 13.10
C ALA A 77 -34.42 23.63 14.20
N PRO A 78 -33.26 24.24 13.94
CA PRO A 78 -33.03 25.56 14.47
C PRO A 78 -32.65 26.56 13.38
N ALA A 79 -33.15 27.77 13.59
CA ALA A 79 -32.83 28.98 12.88
C ALA A 79 -31.32 29.32 12.94
N ALA A 80 -30.91 30.19 12.01
CA ALA A 80 -29.56 30.68 11.79
C ALA A 80 -28.82 31.12 13.07
N VAL A 81 -27.69 30.48 13.38
CA VAL A 81 -26.61 30.99 14.25
C VAL A 81 -25.27 30.35 13.83
N VAL A 82 -24.29 31.21 13.51
CA VAL A 82 -22.81 31.10 13.60
C VAL A 82 -22.16 29.68 13.51
N PRO A 83 -21.14 29.47 12.64
CA PRO A 83 -20.48 28.15 12.53
C PRO A 83 -19.82 27.74 13.86
N PRO A 84 -20.13 26.56 14.43
CA PRO A 84 -19.45 26.05 15.61
C PRO A 84 -18.02 25.60 15.25
N PRO A 85 -17.06 25.66 16.19
CA PRO A 85 -15.70 25.22 15.95
C PRO A 85 -15.68 23.72 15.70
N SER A 86 -14.94 23.33 14.66
CA SER A 86 -14.66 21.94 14.27
C SER A 86 -14.36 21.07 15.50
N ALA A 87 -15.27 20.15 15.84
CA ALA A 87 -14.97 19.08 16.78
C ALA A 87 -13.79 18.25 16.23
N PRO A 88 -12.84 17.81 17.07
CA PRO A 88 -11.68 17.05 16.61
C PRO A 88 -12.14 15.71 16.05
N ALA A 89 -11.69 15.39 14.84
CA ALA A 89 -11.99 14.13 14.17
C ALA A 89 -11.73 12.93 15.10
N PRO A 90 -12.57 11.88 15.08
CA PRO A 90 -12.32 10.68 15.85
C PRO A 90 -10.94 10.14 15.51
N LYS A 91 -10.20 9.72 16.54
CA LYS A 91 -8.93 8.98 16.41
C LYS A 91 -9.26 7.59 15.86
N VAL A 92 -9.65 7.52 14.59
CA VAL A 92 -9.93 6.25 13.90
C VAL A 92 -8.56 5.62 13.69
N SER A 93 -8.28 4.55 14.44
CA SER A 93 -7.17 3.67 14.12
C SER A 93 -7.50 3.00 12.80
N TYR A 94 -7.01 3.56 11.70
CA TYR A 94 -7.25 3.01 10.37
C TYR A 94 -6.49 1.68 10.27
N GLU A 95 -7.19 0.56 10.22
CA GLU A 95 -6.60 -0.77 9.99
C GLU A 95 -6.06 -0.93 8.55
N GLN A 96 -6.40 0.00 7.65
CA GLN A 96 -6.02 -0.02 6.25
C GLN A 96 -5.30 1.28 5.85
N ALA A 97 -4.30 1.15 4.99
CA ALA A 97 -3.47 2.23 4.47
C ALA A 97 -3.49 2.21 2.93
N ARG A 98 -3.93 3.30 2.30
CA ARG A 98 -3.91 3.43 0.85
C ARG A 98 -2.60 4.06 0.39
N ILE A 99 -1.79 3.31 -0.35
CA ILE A 99 -0.50 3.79 -0.84
C ILE A 99 -0.55 3.99 -2.36
N GLN A 100 -0.16 5.18 -2.80
CA GLN A 100 0.04 5.49 -4.21
C GLN A 100 1.54 5.55 -4.53
N ILE A 101 1.98 4.67 -5.41
CA ILE A 101 3.35 4.57 -5.90
C ILE A 101 3.43 5.33 -7.23
N ARG A 102 4.32 6.32 -7.32
CA ARG A 102 4.60 7.07 -8.55
C ARG A 102 5.88 6.55 -9.17
N LEU A 103 5.75 6.00 -10.37
CA LEU A 103 6.88 5.53 -11.17
C LEU A 103 7.49 6.72 -11.95
N PRO A 104 8.79 6.71 -12.24
CA PRO A 104 9.44 7.67 -13.12
C PRO A 104 8.91 7.61 -14.56
N ASP A 105 8.22 6.53 -14.93
CA ASP A 105 7.54 6.39 -16.23
C ASP A 105 6.24 7.20 -16.30
N GLY A 106 5.88 7.91 -15.22
CA GLY A 106 4.66 8.70 -15.09
C GLY A 106 3.42 7.90 -14.67
N LYS A 107 3.50 6.55 -14.67
CA LYS A 107 2.44 5.68 -14.16
C LYS A 107 2.32 5.79 -12.63
N ALA A 108 1.10 5.71 -12.13
CA ALA A 108 0.84 5.64 -10.70
C ALA A 108 0.06 4.37 -10.36
N LEU A 109 0.61 3.57 -9.45
CA LEU A 109 -0.04 2.36 -8.93
C LEU A 109 -0.61 2.67 -7.55
N ALA A 110 -1.88 2.37 -7.33
CA ALA A 110 -2.52 2.55 -6.03
C ALA A 110 -2.92 1.19 -5.47
N HIS A 111 -2.52 0.92 -4.24
CA HIS A 111 -2.87 -0.31 -3.55
C HIS A 111 -3.20 -0.04 -2.08
N THR A 112 -4.11 -0.83 -1.52
CA THR A 112 -4.52 -0.73 -0.13
C THR A 112 -3.84 -1.85 0.65
N PHE A 113 -3.00 -1.46 1.61
CA PHE A 113 -2.27 -2.35 2.50
C PHE A 113 -2.92 -2.34 3.88
N GLY A 114 -2.64 -3.33 4.73
CA GLY A 114 -2.98 -3.28 6.14
C GLY A 114 -2.07 -2.31 6.90
N ALA A 115 -2.53 -1.70 7.99
CA ALA A 115 -1.70 -0.80 8.80
C ALA A 115 -0.48 -1.49 9.43
N LYS A 116 -0.61 -2.79 9.73
CA LYS A 116 0.44 -3.65 10.31
C LYS A 116 1.32 -4.32 9.27
N GLU A 117 1.05 -4.11 7.97
CA GLU A 117 1.90 -4.64 6.89
C GLU A 117 3.25 -3.95 6.89
N GLN A 118 4.28 -4.68 6.44
CA GLN A 118 5.63 -4.15 6.30
C GLN A 118 5.77 -3.32 5.02
N LEU A 119 6.68 -2.35 5.01
CA LEU A 119 7.00 -1.58 3.80
C LEU A 119 7.56 -2.48 2.68
N ALA A 120 8.16 -3.62 3.02
CA ALA A 120 8.55 -4.67 2.07
C ALA A 120 7.40 -5.12 1.14
N ALA A 121 6.15 -5.15 1.62
CA ALA A 121 4.99 -5.49 0.80
C ALA A 121 4.80 -4.51 -0.37
N VAL A 122 5.08 -3.22 -0.16
CA VAL A 122 5.03 -2.19 -1.21
C VAL A 122 6.09 -2.45 -2.27
N ARG A 123 7.29 -2.88 -1.86
CA ARG A 123 8.39 -3.26 -2.76
C ARG A 123 8.00 -4.45 -3.64
N LEU A 124 7.43 -5.49 -3.03
CA LEU A 124 6.97 -6.68 -3.75
C LEU A 124 5.85 -6.33 -4.74
N TYR A 125 4.86 -5.54 -4.30
CA TYR A 125 3.78 -5.10 -5.17
C TYR A 125 4.32 -4.33 -6.39
N LEU A 126 5.37 -3.53 -6.21
CA LEU A 126 6.02 -2.83 -7.31
C LEU A 126 6.68 -3.78 -8.31
N GLN A 127 7.42 -4.79 -7.82
CA GLN A 127 8.06 -5.80 -8.66
C GLN A 127 7.03 -6.61 -9.47
N MET A 128 5.88 -6.92 -8.88
CA MET A 128 4.81 -7.67 -9.55
C MET A 128 4.10 -6.87 -10.66
N ASN A 129 3.91 -5.56 -10.46
CA ASN A 129 3.12 -4.73 -11.38
C ASN A 129 3.98 -4.05 -12.46
N ALA A 130 5.29 -3.97 -12.26
CA ALA A 130 6.20 -3.30 -13.19
C ALA A 130 7.43 -4.16 -13.48
N ALA A 131 7.40 -4.85 -14.63
CA ALA A 131 8.45 -5.78 -15.07
C ALA A 131 9.85 -5.15 -15.16
N GLU A 132 9.97 -3.84 -15.41
CA GLU A 132 11.27 -3.15 -15.43
C GLU A 132 11.97 -3.14 -14.07
N TYR A 133 11.20 -3.15 -12.97
CA TYR A 133 11.73 -3.22 -11.61
C TYR A 133 11.82 -4.64 -11.07
N ALA A 134 11.28 -5.62 -11.81
CA ALA A 134 11.49 -7.03 -11.49
C ALA A 134 12.95 -7.46 -11.74
N GLN A 135 13.64 -6.83 -12.71
CA GLN A 135 15.06 -7.11 -12.99
C GLN A 135 16.04 -6.17 -12.26
N GLN A 136 15.59 -4.98 -11.87
CA GLN A 136 16.41 -4.02 -11.15
C GLN A 136 15.99 -3.98 -9.68
N ASP A 137 16.73 -4.66 -8.82
CA ASP A 137 16.53 -4.59 -7.37
C ASP A 137 17.01 -3.25 -6.75
N ASN A 138 17.66 -2.41 -7.55
CA ASN A 138 18.27 -1.16 -7.13
C ASN A 138 17.38 0.05 -7.49
N PHE A 139 16.19 0.13 -6.89
CA PHE A 139 15.36 1.33 -6.91
C PHE A 139 15.20 1.90 -5.52
N LYS A 140 15.11 3.23 -5.44
CA LYS A 140 15.01 3.96 -4.19
C LYS A 140 13.63 4.55 -4.05
N MET A 141 12.96 4.21 -2.95
CA MET A 141 11.64 4.74 -2.60
C MET A 141 11.78 5.93 -1.67
N MET A 142 11.05 6.99 -1.96
CA MET A 142 11.04 8.21 -1.17
C MET A 142 9.63 8.77 -1.01
N THR A 143 9.33 9.36 0.14
CA THR A 143 8.06 10.06 0.38
C THR A 143 8.14 11.52 -0.06
N THR A 144 6.99 12.14 -0.29
CA THR A 144 6.89 13.57 -0.64
C THR A 144 7.00 14.46 0.60
N PHE A 145 6.23 14.18 1.65
CA PHE A 145 6.16 14.96 2.87
C PHE A 145 5.82 14.06 4.06
N PRO A 146 6.61 14.07 5.14
CA PRO A 146 7.99 14.57 5.21
C PRO A 146 8.88 13.80 4.24
N LYS A 147 9.85 14.47 3.59
CA LYS A 147 10.78 13.81 2.67
C LYS A 147 11.65 12.82 3.45
N LYS A 148 11.35 11.54 3.31
CA LYS A 148 12.13 10.44 3.83
C LYS A 148 12.52 9.52 2.69
N ILE A 149 13.75 9.04 2.78
CA ILE A 149 14.31 8.05 1.88
C ILE A 149 14.33 6.74 2.66
N PHE A 150 13.70 5.70 2.12
CA PHE A 150 13.69 4.41 2.79
C PHE A 150 15.01 3.67 2.56
N THR A 151 15.55 3.14 3.65
CA THR A 151 16.72 2.25 3.69
C THR A 151 16.30 0.84 4.05
N SER A 152 17.17 -0.16 3.90
CA SER A 152 16.88 -1.58 4.18
C SER A 152 16.18 -1.80 5.53
N GLU A 153 16.59 -1.08 6.57
CA GLU A 153 16.00 -1.16 7.92
C GLU A 153 14.55 -0.68 8.01
N ASP A 154 14.13 0.22 7.11
CA ASP A 154 12.76 0.73 7.08
C ASP A 154 11.80 -0.24 6.39
N TYR A 155 12.32 -1.18 5.59
CA TYR A 155 11.49 -2.17 4.90
C TYR A 155 10.86 -3.18 5.85
N ASP A 156 11.54 -3.47 6.96
CA ASP A 156 11.07 -4.40 7.99
C ASP A 156 10.05 -3.77 8.94
N LYS A 157 9.92 -2.43 8.93
CA LYS A 157 9.00 -1.70 9.79
C LYS A 157 7.58 -1.72 9.21
N PRO A 158 6.54 -1.81 10.06
CA PRO A 158 5.16 -1.69 9.64
C PRO A 158 4.82 -0.26 9.17
N LEU A 159 3.84 -0.15 8.28
CA LEU A 159 3.38 1.11 7.68
C LEU A 159 2.87 2.12 8.73
N ASP A 160 2.30 1.65 9.83
CA ASP A 160 1.84 2.48 10.95
C ASP A 160 2.99 3.23 11.64
N LEU A 161 4.10 2.55 11.94
CA LEU A 161 5.28 3.19 12.56
C LEU A 161 5.96 4.21 11.64
N LEU A 162 5.83 4.03 10.32
CA LEU A 162 6.34 4.97 9.32
C LEU A 162 5.40 6.15 9.07
N GLY A 163 4.20 6.15 9.67
CA GLY A 163 3.20 7.21 9.47
C GLY A 163 2.63 7.25 8.05
N LEU A 164 2.55 6.09 7.38
CA LEU A 164 1.98 5.97 6.02
C LEU A 164 0.47 5.73 6.02
N VAL A 165 -0.11 5.55 7.20
CA VAL A 165 -1.55 5.41 7.46
C VAL A 165 -2.16 6.81 7.67
N PRO A 166 -3.35 7.14 7.12
CA PRO A 166 -4.26 6.30 6.32
C PRO A 166 -3.97 6.30 4.82
N SER A 167 -3.23 7.28 4.31
CA SER A 167 -2.89 7.36 2.90
C SER A 167 -1.54 8.01 2.69
N ALA A 168 -0.73 7.45 1.79
CA ALA A 168 0.60 7.96 1.51
C ALA A 168 0.95 7.90 0.02
N VAL A 169 1.87 8.77 -0.39
CA VAL A 169 2.43 8.80 -1.75
C VAL A 169 3.91 8.51 -1.68
N ILE A 170 4.33 7.45 -2.37
CA ILE A 170 5.73 7.03 -2.48
C ILE A 170 6.17 7.25 -3.93
N ILE A 171 7.29 7.94 -4.10
CA ILE A 171 7.94 8.18 -5.38
C ILE A 171 9.09 7.20 -5.51
N VAL A 172 9.21 6.62 -6.69
CA VAL A 172 10.30 5.70 -7.02
C VAL A 172 11.31 6.43 -7.89
N SER A 173 12.58 6.35 -7.49
CA SER A 173 13.70 6.84 -8.28
C SER A 173 14.55 5.66 -8.72
N ARG A 174 14.84 5.59 -10.03
CA ARG A 174 15.85 4.67 -10.56
C ARG A 174 17.22 5.20 -10.14
N GLY A 175 18.09 4.34 -9.63
CA GLY A 175 19.49 4.67 -9.43
C GLY A 175 20.16 5.04 -10.76
N PRO A 176 21.32 5.73 -10.73
CA PRO A 176 22.09 6.02 -11.94
C PRO A 176 22.57 4.69 -12.52
N GLN A 177 21.80 4.15 -13.47
CA GLN A 177 22.24 3.05 -14.30
C GLN A 177 23.39 3.60 -15.15
N LEU A 178 24.61 3.09 -14.97
CA LEU A 178 25.72 3.37 -15.86
C LEU A 178 25.37 2.81 -17.25
N GLY A 179 24.73 3.61 -18.10
CA GLY A 179 24.46 3.26 -19.48
C GLY A 179 23.07 3.69 -19.97
N TYR A 180 23.11 4.48 -21.05
CA TYR A 180 22.02 4.90 -21.94
C TYR A 180 21.36 6.25 -21.63
N GLY A 181 21.87 7.25 -22.37
CA GLY A 181 21.57 8.66 -22.25
C GLY A 181 20.16 9.03 -22.65
N PHE A 182 19.42 9.53 -21.67
CA PHE A 182 18.31 10.45 -21.91
C PHE A 182 18.89 11.86 -22.12
N ARG A 183 19.31 12.14 -23.36
CA ARG A 183 19.70 13.48 -23.81
C ARG A 183 18.45 14.35 -23.76
N ARG A 184 18.18 14.98 -22.62
CA ARG A 184 17.20 16.08 -22.52
C ARG A 184 17.68 17.19 -23.44
N LYS A 185 17.19 17.23 -24.68
CA LYS A 185 17.20 18.45 -25.49
C LYS A 185 16.20 19.41 -24.86
N CYS A 186 16.56 20.01 -23.74
CA CYS A 186 16.02 21.30 -23.35
C CYS A 186 16.65 22.33 -24.30
N SER A 187 15.99 22.53 -25.44
CA SER A 187 16.14 23.72 -26.25
C SER A 187 15.65 24.90 -25.40
N ILE A 188 16.59 25.59 -24.76
CA ILE A 188 16.34 26.87 -24.10
C ILE A 188 16.52 27.94 -25.18
N PRO A 189 15.47 28.60 -25.71
CA PRO A 189 15.65 29.87 -26.40
C PRO A 189 15.96 30.93 -25.34
N ALA A 190 17.21 31.39 -25.35
CA ALA A 190 17.68 32.48 -24.52
C ALA A 190 17.17 33.82 -25.06
N HIS A 191 16.07 34.37 -24.50
CA HIS A 191 15.88 35.82 -24.30
C HIS A 191 14.51 36.13 -23.68
N VAL A 192 14.46 36.44 -22.38
CA VAL A 192 13.48 37.40 -21.86
C VAL A 192 14.16 38.22 -20.77
N LYS A 193 14.36 39.51 -21.06
CA LYS A 193 14.98 40.50 -20.18
C LYS A 193 14.10 40.73 -18.93
N PRO A 194 14.68 40.92 -17.74
CA PRO A 194 13.90 41.28 -16.56
C PRO A 194 13.34 42.71 -16.69
N THR A 195 12.02 42.80 -16.60
CA THR A 195 11.21 44.02 -16.56
C THR A 195 11.50 44.79 -15.27
N GLN A 196 12.10 45.98 -15.37
CA GLN A 196 12.22 46.89 -14.23
C GLN A 196 10.87 47.54 -13.94
N LYS A 197 10.32 47.30 -12.75
CA LYS A 197 9.16 48.03 -12.22
C LYS A 197 9.41 48.32 -10.75
N GLY A 198 9.77 49.57 -10.44
CA GLY A 198 9.95 50.05 -9.07
C GLY A 198 10.05 51.57 -9.05
N LYS A 199 8.90 52.24 -8.97
CA LYS A 199 8.74 53.68 -8.74
C LYS A 199 8.79 53.98 -7.23
N LYS A 200 9.13 55.25 -6.93
CA LYS A 200 9.02 56.00 -5.65
C LYS A 200 10.28 55.91 -4.78
N GLU A 201 10.82 56.97 -4.21
CA GLU A 201 10.18 58.18 -3.69
C GLU A 201 11.14 59.38 -3.69
N LYS A 202 10.59 60.58 -3.87
CA LYS A 202 11.25 61.88 -3.79
C LYS A 202 11.19 62.38 -2.35
N GLU A 203 12.28 62.90 -1.80
CA GLU A 203 12.32 64.00 -0.80
C GLU A 203 13.71 64.64 -0.86
N ILE A 204 13.93 65.66 -1.69
CA ILE A 204 13.98 67.11 -1.40
C ILE A 204 14.36 67.57 0.02
N LEU A 205 15.37 68.44 0.01
CA LEU A 205 15.71 69.58 0.89
C LEU A 205 16.60 69.33 2.10
N GLY A 206 17.75 70.01 2.07
CA GLY A 206 18.68 70.11 3.19
C GLY A 206 19.95 70.90 2.89
N THR A 207 19.86 71.98 2.10
CA THR A 207 20.90 73.02 2.04
C THR A 207 21.01 73.69 3.40
N SER A 208 22.20 73.71 4.02
CA SER A 208 22.73 74.91 4.71
C SER A 208 24.07 74.69 5.42
N ASN A 209 25.02 75.54 5.02
CA ASN A 209 25.86 76.35 5.90
C ASN A 209 27.10 75.71 6.55
N LYS A 210 28.19 75.63 5.77
CA LYS A 210 29.55 75.68 6.30
C LYS A 210 29.93 77.14 6.57
N TYR A 211 29.84 77.56 7.83
CA TYR A 211 30.54 78.74 8.31
C TYR A 211 30.98 78.57 9.77
N PHE A 212 32.28 78.84 9.96
CA PHE A 212 32.85 79.60 11.08
C PHE A 212 33.42 78.86 12.31
N LYS A 213 34.62 79.34 12.69
CA LYS A 213 35.39 79.21 13.96
C LYS A 213 36.29 77.96 14.08
N ARG A 214 37.57 78.04 14.47
CA ARG A 214 38.41 79.12 15.04
C ARG A 214 39.91 78.71 14.94
N LYS A 215 40.75 79.72 14.66
CA LYS A 215 42.19 79.92 14.98
C LYS A 215 42.63 79.40 16.38
N PRO A 216 43.89 79.60 16.86
CA PRO A 216 45.23 79.66 16.22
C PRO A 216 46.33 78.91 17.03
N LYS A 217 47.53 78.75 16.47
CA LYS A 217 48.80 79.33 16.98
C LYS A 217 49.90 79.15 15.93
#